data_AF-A0A6G5A0I0-F1
#
_entry.id   AF-A0A6G5A0I0-F1
#
_cell.length_a   1.000
_cell.length_b   1.000
_cell.length_c   1.000
_cell.angle_alpha   90.00
_cell.angle_beta   90.00
_cell.angle_gamma   90.00
#
_symmetry.space_group_name_H-M   'P 1'
#
loop_
_entity.id
_entity.type
_entity.pdbx_description
1 polymer ?
#
loop_
_entity_poly.entity_id
_entity_poly.type
_entity_poly.pdbx_seq_one_letter_code
_entity_poly.pdbx_strand_id
1 'polypeptide(L)'
;LLYTMIIMSVLPSTLITTLSLNYLYNKTFRFQDSLPKSIRGHERINIPNDSVSKYSKEANEQDSCDENHAGLGEVDSTISDESYKEFERWQKHDDSQDNFCEMDDELSAGMEYVDLSLNPERYTGYAGSSAHRIWKSIYEENCFKPNVGYGPYTTSKNLNAMCLEKRAFYRAISGLHASINVHLCANYLTRDGPLGQAVWGPNAEEFERRFSPALTNGEGPQWLRNLYFVYLIELGALAKAAPYLLHQTFYTSAEDETVPTAVRALLDAARQFPAPFSMTVLCSMARL
;
A
#
# COMPACT_ATOMS: atom_id res chain seq x y z
N LEU A 1 6.18 4.29 0.51
CA LEU A 1 5.57 5.24 -0.43
C LEU A 1 6.47 5.50 -1.63
N LEU A 2 7.65 6.15 -1.48
CA LEU A 2 8.63 6.26 -2.58
C LEU A 2 9.12 4.88 -3.11
N TYR A 3 9.33 3.89 -2.23
CA TYR A 3 9.69 2.53 -2.66
C TYR A 3 8.55 1.80 -3.40
N THR A 4 7.30 2.06 -3.00
CA THR A 4 6.09 1.58 -3.69
C THR A 4 6.00 2.17 -5.10
N MET A 5 6.46 3.42 -5.29
CA MET A 5 6.60 4.04 -6.61
C MET A 5 7.74 3.43 -7.44
N ILE A 6 8.88 3.09 -6.82
CA ILE A 6 9.98 2.42 -7.53
C ILE A 6 9.53 1.04 -8.00
N ILE A 7 8.86 0.24 -7.16
CA ILE A 7 8.31 -1.06 -7.58
C ILE A 7 7.22 -0.88 -8.65
N MET A 8 6.34 0.12 -8.55
CA MET A 8 5.35 0.41 -9.59
C MET A 8 5.97 0.94 -10.89
N SER A 9 7.19 1.49 -10.86
CA SER A 9 7.97 1.90 -12.04
C SER A 9 8.80 0.76 -12.65
N VAL A 10 9.09 -0.29 -11.86
CA VAL A 10 9.86 -1.49 -12.28
C VAL A 10 8.95 -2.66 -12.65
N LEU A 11 7.70 -2.69 -12.19
CA LEU A 11 6.65 -3.48 -12.82
C LEU A 11 6.44 -2.90 -14.21
N PRO A 12 6.89 -3.58 -15.28
CA PRO A 12 6.69 -3.04 -16.61
C PRO A 12 5.18 -2.90 -16.77
N SER A 13 4.71 -1.79 -17.33
CA SER A 13 3.28 -1.58 -17.58
C SER A 13 2.68 -2.77 -18.32
N THR A 14 3.49 -3.59 -19.01
CA THR A 14 3.12 -4.89 -19.54
C THR A 14 2.64 -5.92 -18.51
N LEU A 15 3.07 -5.99 -17.25
CA LEU A 15 2.62 -7.02 -16.28
C LEU A 15 1.19 -6.75 -15.77
N ILE A 16 0.89 -5.49 -15.40
CA ILE A 16 -0.45 -5.05 -15.01
C ILE A 16 -1.39 -5.11 -16.23
N THR A 17 -0.88 -4.76 -17.42
CA THR A 17 -1.68 -4.77 -18.67
C THR A 17 -1.85 -6.19 -19.22
N THR A 18 -0.89 -7.11 -19.06
CA THR A 18 -1.04 -8.54 -19.47
C THR A 18 -1.92 -9.33 -18.51
N LEU A 19 -1.86 -9.07 -17.20
CA LEU A 19 -2.79 -9.66 -16.25
C LEU A 19 -4.22 -9.11 -16.46
N SER A 20 -4.37 -7.81 -16.80
CA SER A 20 -5.67 -7.20 -17.04
C SER A 20 -6.27 -7.52 -18.43
N LEU A 21 -5.47 -7.58 -19.50
CA LEU A 21 -5.95 -7.84 -20.87
C LEU A 21 -6.13 -9.34 -21.20
N ASN A 22 -5.29 -10.25 -20.69
CA ASN A 22 -5.48 -11.68 -20.97
C ASN A 22 -6.71 -12.27 -20.26
N TYR A 23 -7.14 -11.69 -19.13
CA TYR A 23 -8.33 -12.14 -18.42
C TYR A 23 -9.64 -11.60 -19.03
N LEU A 24 -9.62 -10.38 -19.59
CA LEU A 24 -10.80 -9.76 -20.21
C LEU A 24 -11.17 -10.37 -21.58
N TYR A 25 -10.29 -11.16 -22.20
CA TYR A 25 -10.54 -11.77 -23.52
C TYR A 25 -11.00 -13.24 -23.46
N ASN A 26 -11.00 -13.88 -22.28
CA ASN A 26 -11.28 -15.31 -22.17
C ASN A 26 -12.17 -15.66 -20.96
N LYS A 27 -13.48 -15.38 -21.07
CA LYS A 27 -14.55 -16.38 -20.92
C LYS A 27 -15.94 -15.75 -20.83
N THR A 28 -16.70 -16.02 -21.88
CA THR A 28 -18.16 -15.99 -21.95
C THR A 28 -18.75 -17.11 -21.07
N PHE A 29 -19.70 -16.72 -20.21
CA PHE A 29 -20.90 -17.44 -19.74
C PHE A 29 -20.88 -18.97 -19.52
N ARG A 30 -21.25 -19.43 -18.30
CA ARG A 30 -22.37 -20.37 -18.05
C ARG A 30 -22.78 -20.40 -16.56
N PHE A 31 -24.07 -20.23 -16.31
CA PHE A 31 -24.82 -20.53 -15.08
C PHE A 31 -24.95 -22.06 -14.89
N GLN A 32 -24.96 -22.57 -13.64
CA GLN A 32 -26.17 -23.11 -12.98
C GLN A 32 -25.89 -23.61 -11.54
N ASP A 33 -26.97 -23.67 -10.77
CA ASP A 33 -27.14 -23.81 -9.33
C ASP A 33 -26.63 -25.11 -8.67
N SER A 34 -26.24 -25.01 -7.39
CA SER A 34 -26.91 -25.68 -6.23
C SER A 34 -25.97 -25.94 -5.05
N LEU A 35 -26.13 -25.23 -3.91
CA LEU A 35 -25.66 -25.66 -2.58
C LEU A 35 -26.56 -25.08 -1.44
N PRO A 36 -26.66 -25.75 -0.26
CA PRO A 36 -27.90 -25.88 0.53
C PRO A 36 -28.16 -24.86 1.67
N LYS A 37 -29.38 -24.95 2.24
CA LYS A 37 -30.07 -24.09 3.25
C LYS A 37 -29.40 -23.89 4.63
N SER A 38 -28.10 -24.13 4.80
CA SER A 38 -27.43 -24.06 6.12
C SER A 38 -26.75 -22.73 6.46
N ILE A 39 -26.84 -21.70 5.62
CA ILE A 39 -26.22 -20.39 5.90
C ILE A 39 -27.30 -19.36 6.23
N ARG A 40 -28.07 -19.64 7.29
CA ARG A 40 -28.96 -18.65 7.91
C ARG A 40 -28.22 -18.04 9.10
N GLY A 41 -28.05 -16.73 9.05
CA GLY A 41 -27.21 -15.97 9.97
C GLY A 41 -27.57 -16.14 11.44
N HIS A 42 -26.53 -16.22 12.26
CA HIS A 42 -26.68 -16.11 13.71
C HIS A 42 -27.02 -14.67 14.11
N GLU A 43 -27.89 -14.59 15.10
CA GLU A 43 -28.57 -13.39 15.60
C GLU A 43 -27.59 -12.33 16.10
N ARG A 44 -27.99 -11.06 15.90
CA ARG A 44 -27.29 -9.87 16.37
C ARG A 44 -27.33 -9.82 17.89
N ILE A 45 -26.17 -9.94 18.53
CA ILE A 45 -25.99 -9.49 19.91
C ILE A 45 -25.70 -7.99 19.85
N ASN A 46 -26.58 -7.18 20.44
CA ASN A 46 -26.34 -5.77 20.69
C ASN A 46 -25.22 -5.63 21.73
N ILE A 47 -24.09 -5.02 21.36
CA ILE A 47 -23.04 -4.63 22.30
C ILE A 47 -23.29 -3.16 22.69
N PRO A 48 -23.42 -2.82 23.99
CA PRO A 48 -23.58 -1.44 24.43
C PRO A 48 -22.33 -0.62 24.11
N ASN A 49 -22.57 0.66 23.84
CA ASN A 49 -21.57 1.68 23.60
C ASN A 49 -20.79 1.95 24.89
N ASP A 50 -19.69 1.22 25.11
CA ASP A 50 -18.76 1.49 26.20
C ASP A 50 -17.48 2.06 25.61
N SER A 51 -17.13 3.27 26.03
CA SER A 51 -15.93 3.99 25.65
C SER A 51 -14.73 3.35 26.33
N VAL A 52 -14.40 2.12 25.94
CA VAL A 52 -13.15 1.48 26.31
C VAL A 52 -12.06 2.22 25.54
N SER A 53 -11.11 2.81 26.28
CA SER A 53 -9.92 3.43 25.70
C SER A 53 -9.29 2.45 24.72
N LYS A 54 -9.22 2.82 23.42
CA LYS A 54 -8.67 1.99 22.34
C LYS A 54 -7.24 1.51 22.63
N TYR A 55 -6.56 2.11 23.61
CA TYR A 55 -5.18 1.84 24.01
C TYR A 55 -5.03 1.22 25.41
N SER A 56 -6.13 0.75 26.02
CA SER A 56 -6.08 0.05 27.31
C SER A 56 -5.38 -1.30 27.20
N LYS A 57 -4.67 -1.72 28.26
CA LYS A 57 -3.95 -3.01 28.30
C LYS A 57 -4.91 -4.18 28.09
N GLU A 58 -6.11 -4.07 28.67
CA GLU A 58 -7.15 -5.08 28.63
C GLU A 58 -7.69 -5.32 27.22
N ALA A 59 -7.64 -4.30 26.33
CA ALA A 59 -8.02 -4.42 24.92
C ALA A 59 -6.93 -5.05 24.03
N ASN A 60 -5.67 -5.03 24.48
CA ASN A 60 -4.51 -5.59 23.78
C ASN A 60 -4.12 -7.00 24.26
N GLU A 61 -4.63 -7.46 25.42
CA GLU A 61 -4.28 -8.76 26.02
C GLU A 61 -5.16 -9.95 25.55
N GLN A 62 -6.25 -9.71 24.81
CA GLN A 62 -7.22 -10.76 24.46
C GLN A 62 -6.90 -11.59 23.20
N ASP A 63 -5.95 -11.17 22.36
CA ASP A 63 -5.56 -11.93 21.17
C ASP A 63 -4.18 -12.56 21.38
N SER A 64 -4.08 -13.86 21.14
CA SER A 64 -2.82 -14.59 21.07
C SER A 64 -1.93 -13.96 19.99
N CYS A 65 -0.91 -13.21 20.40
CA CYS A 65 0.04 -12.51 19.53
C CYS A 65 1.01 -13.44 18.76
N ASP A 66 0.71 -14.74 18.66
CA ASP A 66 1.54 -15.69 17.92
C ASP A 66 1.26 -15.56 16.41
N GLU A 67 1.61 -14.39 15.87
CA GLU A 67 1.51 -14.01 14.46
C GLU A 67 2.80 -14.32 13.70
N ASN A 68 3.71 -15.10 14.31
CA ASN A 68 4.98 -15.42 13.66
C ASN A 68 4.72 -16.51 12.61
N HIS A 69 4.23 -16.07 11.45
CA HIS A 69 3.91 -16.85 10.26
C HIS A 69 5.16 -17.48 9.64
N ALA A 70 5.82 -18.38 10.37
CA ALA A 70 7.08 -19.04 10.01
C ALA A 70 8.24 -18.06 9.68
N GLY A 71 8.30 -16.90 10.35
CA GLY A 71 9.35 -15.89 10.14
C GLY A 71 9.20 -15.07 8.86
N LEU A 72 8.11 -15.22 8.09
CA LEU A 72 7.94 -14.53 6.80
C LEU A 72 7.83 -13.00 6.90
N GLY A 73 7.55 -12.47 8.10
CA GLY A 73 7.48 -11.04 8.39
C GLY A 73 8.73 -10.48 9.07
N GLU A 74 9.77 -11.28 9.29
CA GLU A 74 11.02 -10.82 9.90
C GLU A 74 11.81 -9.96 8.92
N VAL A 75 12.32 -8.83 9.40
CA VAL A 75 13.15 -7.91 8.62
C VAL A 75 14.60 -8.41 8.66
N ASP A 76 15.20 -8.57 7.49
CA ASP A 76 16.63 -8.81 7.36
C ASP A 76 17.39 -7.49 7.62
N SER A 77 17.96 -7.38 8.81
CA SER A 77 18.77 -6.24 9.25
C SER A 77 20.26 -6.39 8.93
N THR A 78 20.63 -7.33 8.05
CA THR A 78 22.04 -7.53 7.66
C THR A 78 22.54 -6.32 6.88
N ILE A 79 23.51 -5.62 7.47
CA ILE A 79 24.22 -4.48 6.87
C ILE A 79 25.71 -4.77 6.94
N SER A 80 26.44 -4.50 5.86
CA SER A 80 27.90 -4.67 5.85
C SER A 80 28.61 -3.56 6.63
N ASP A 81 29.79 -3.87 7.16
CA ASP A 81 30.64 -2.90 7.86
C ASP A 81 31.04 -1.72 6.97
N GLU A 82 31.11 -1.93 5.65
CA GLU A 82 31.32 -0.86 4.68
C GLU A 82 30.14 0.12 4.65
N SER A 83 28.90 -0.38 4.61
CA SER A 83 27.70 0.44 4.59
C SER A 83 27.55 1.27 5.86
N TYR A 84 27.92 0.73 7.03
CA TYR A 84 27.93 1.52 8.28
C TYR A 84 28.88 2.73 8.20
N LYS A 85 30.06 2.56 7.61
CA LYS A 85 31.01 3.68 7.40
C LYS A 85 30.46 4.70 6.40
N GLU A 86 29.67 4.26 5.43
CA GLU A 86 28.99 5.15 4.49
C GLU A 86 27.92 5.98 5.19
N PHE A 87 27.10 5.38 6.05
CA PHE A 87 26.08 6.08 6.83
C PHE A 87 26.68 7.18 7.71
N GLU A 88 27.82 6.91 8.36
CA GLU A 88 28.54 7.95 9.11
C GLU A 88 28.99 9.13 8.23
N ARG A 89 29.31 8.89 6.96
CA ARG A 89 29.70 9.94 6.01
C ARG A 89 28.48 10.73 5.56
N TRP A 90 27.35 10.06 5.33
CA TRP A 90 26.09 10.71 4.97
C TRP A 90 25.61 11.61 6.10
N GLN A 91 25.59 11.09 7.34
CA GLN A 91 25.24 11.88 8.52
C GLN A 91 26.13 13.14 8.64
N LYS A 92 27.46 13.00 8.51
CA LYS A 92 28.38 14.14 8.55
C LYS A 92 28.13 15.16 7.43
N HIS A 93 27.74 14.69 6.24
CA HIS A 93 27.41 15.56 5.12
C HIS A 93 26.13 16.33 5.41
N ASP A 94 25.08 15.63 5.86
CA ASP A 94 23.76 16.20 6.12
C ASP A 94 23.78 17.17 7.32
N ASP A 95 24.49 16.83 8.41
CA ASP A 95 24.71 17.70 9.58
C ASP A 95 25.47 18.99 9.23
N SER A 96 26.26 18.97 8.14
CA SER A 96 27.01 20.14 7.67
C SER A 96 26.18 21.08 6.80
N GLN A 97 25.00 20.65 6.34
CA GLN A 97 24.06 21.50 5.63
C GLN A 97 23.19 22.26 6.64
N ASP A 98 22.80 23.50 6.32
CA ASP A 98 21.86 24.29 7.13
C ASP A 98 20.43 23.70 7.01
N ASN A 99 20.19 22.57 7.68
CA ASN A 99 18.89 21.93 7.76
C ASN A 99 18.09 22.53 8.93
N PHE A 100 17.19 23.47 8.63
CA PHE A 100 16.33 24.11 9.63
C PHE A 100 15.23 23.18 10.21
N CYS A 101 15.15 21.95 9.72
CA CYS A 101 14.16 20.95 10.10
C CYS A 101 14.85 19.62 10.44
N GLU A 102 15.60 19.55 11.54
CA GLU A 102 15.85 18.27 12.19
C GLU A 102 14.50 17.72 12.65
N MET A 103 14.08 16.57 12.13
CA MET A 103 12.96 15.85 12.74
C MET A 103 13.48 15.32 14.07
N ASP A 104 12.84 15.70 15.18
CA ASP A 104 13.23 15.26 16.55
C ASP A 104 13.39 13.73 16.68
N ASP A 105 12.81 12.96 15.75
CA ASP A 105 12.78 11.50 15.73
C ASP A 105 14.00 10.82 15.07
N GLU A 106 14.80 11.50 14.22
CA GLU A 106 15.92 10.85 13.50
C GLU A 106 17.07 10.43 14.45
N LEU A 107 17.21 11.11 15.59
CA LEU A 107 18.19 10.80 16.63
C LEU A 107 17.67 9.79 17.68
N SER A 108 16.47 9.24 17.47
CA SER A 108 15.91 8.24 18.39
C SER A 108 16.77 6.99 18.39
N ALA A 109 17.21 6.55 19.59
CA ALA A 109 18.13 5.42 19.80
C ALA A 109 17.64 4.03 19.31
N GLY A 110 16.50 3.96 18.62
CA GLY A 110 15.94 2.74 18.02
C GLY A 110 15.76 2.81 16.50
N MET A 111 16.31 3.82 15.82
CA MET A 111 16.30 3.90 14.37
C MET A 111 17.48 3.13 13.78
N GLU A 112 17.19 2.27 12.81
CA GLU A 112 18.19 1.44 12.12
C GLU A 112 18.00 1.59 10.60
N TYR A 113 19.11 1.61 9.86
CA TYR A 113 19.07 1.51 8.41
C TYR A 113 18.66 0.09 7.99
N VAL A 114 17.90 -0.04 6.91
CA VAL A 114 17.49 -1.34 6.37
C VAL A 114 17.70 -1.34 4.86
N ASP A 115 18.31 -2.41 4.34
CA ASP A 115 18.42 -2.62 2.90
C ASP A 115 17.09 -3.12 2.33
N LEU A 116 16.42 -2.27 1.55
CA LEU A 116 15.14 -2.59 0.93
C LEU A 116 15.26 -3.63 -0.21
N SER A 117 16.46 -3.91 -0.71
CA SER A 117 16.67 -4.97 -1.71
C SER A 117 16.61 -6.37 -1.11
N LEU A 118 17.03 -6.50 0.16
CA LEU A 118 16.91 -7.73 0.96
C LEU A 118 15.49 -7.90 1.54
N ASN A 119 14.75 -6.79 1.68
CA ASN A 119 13.43 -6.73 2.28
C ASN A 119 12.33 -6.30 1.29
N PRO A 120 12.08 -7.07 0.21
CA PRO A 120 11.05 -6.72 -0.76
C PRO A 120 9.64 -6.88 -0.16
N GLU A 121 8.73 -5.98 -0.53
CA GLU A 121 7.31 -6.11 -0.19
C GLU A 121 6.70 -7.34 -0.89
N ARG A 122 6.24 -8.32 -0.09
CA ARG A 122 5.68 -9.59 -0.57
C ARG A 122 4.72 -10.20 0.46
N TYR A 123 4.15 -11.36 0.16
CA TYR A 123 3.28 -12.08 1.09
C TYR A 123 4.04 -12.48 2.38
N THR A 124 3.56 -12.03 3.54
CA THR A 124 4.15 -12.34 4.85
C THR A 124 3.28 -13.27 5.70
N GLY A 125 2.10 -13.64 5.22
CA GLY A 125 1.10 -14.36 6.01
C GLY A 125 0.30 -13.50 6.99
N TYR A 126 0.70 -12.23 7.22
CA TYR A 126 0.03 -11.32 8.14
C TYR A 126 -1.46 -11.12 7.78
N ALA A 127 -2.35 -11.58 8.66
CA ALA A 127 -3.79 -11.62 8.44
C ALA A 127 -4.56 -11.63 9.77
N GLY A 128 -5.88 -11.83 9.73
CA GLY A 128 -6.69 -12.04 10.93
C GLY A 128 -7.05 -10.76 11.69
N SER A 129 -7.36 -10.92 12.98
CA SER A 129 -7.90 -9.85 13.83
C SER A 129 -6.93 -8.69 14.01
N SER A 130 -5.64 -8.95 14.18
CA SER A 130 -4.58 -7.93 14.28
C SER A 130 -4.54 -7.05 13.03
N ALA A 131 -4.37 -7.66 11.84
CA ALA A 131 -4.35 -6.92 10.58
C ALA A 131 -5.64 -6.10 10.37
N HIS A 132 -6.80 -6.69 10.69
CA HIS A 132 -8.08 -5.99 10.62
C HIS A 132 -8.17 -4.81 11.61
N ARG A 133 -7.61 -4.93 12.81
CA ARG A 133 -7.58 -3.87 13.83
C ARG A 133 -6.76 -2.69 13.35
N ILE A 134 -5.58 -2.94 12.79
CA ILE A 134 -4.70 -1.89 12.24
C ILE A 134 -5.41 -1.15 11.10
N TRP A 135 -5.93 -1.86 10.10
CA TRP A 135 -6.65 -1.21 9.01
C TRP A 135 -7.89 -0.47 9.49
N LYS A 136 -8.67 -1.06 10.40
CA LYS A 136 -9.83 -0.40 10.99
C LYS A 136 -9.44 0.91 11.68
N SER A 137 -8.36 0.93 12.47
CA SER A 137 -7.85 2.15 13.08
C SER A 137 -7.50 3.18 12.01
N ILE A 138 -6.69 2.83 10.99
CA ILE A 138 -6.31 3.76 9.90
C ILE A 138 -7.54 4.37 9.22
N TYR A 139 -8.56 3.57 8.91
CA TYR A 139 -9.80 4.07 8.32
C TYR A 139 -10.70 4.80 9.34
N GLU A 140 -10.56 4.60 10.64
CA GLU A 140 -11.37 5.31 11.64
C GLU A 140 -10.74 6.60 12.15
N GLU A 141 -9.41 6.76 12.08
CA GLU A 141 -8.66 7.93 12.59
C GLU A 141 -9.14 9.26 11.99
N ASN A 142 -9.71 9.24 10.79
CA ASN A 142 -10.14 10.46 10.08
C ASN A 142 -11.65 10.75 10.17
N CYS A 143 -12.39 10.07 11.06
CA CYS A 143 -13.83 10.27 11.23
C CYS A 143 -14.59 10.22 9.89
N PHE A 144 -14.38 9.16 9.10
CA PHE A 144 -15.01 8.98 7.77
C PHE A 144 -16.49 8.62 7.80
N LYS A 145 -17.06 8.34 8.98
CA LYS A 145 -18.48 7.99 9.08
C LYS A 145 -19.32 9.22 8.73
N PRO A 146 -20.13 9.17 7.66
CA PRO A 146 -21.17 10.18 7.47
C PRO A 146 -22.07 10.17 8.72
N ASN A 147 -22.55 11.34 9.17
CA ASN A 147 -23.48 11.45 10.31
C ASN A 147 -24.85 10.76 10.08
N VAL A 148 -25.01 10.01 9.00
CA VAL A 148 -26.23 9.34 8.57
C VAL A 148 -25.96 7.85 8.41
N GLY A 149 -26.89 7.00 8.87
CA GLY A 149 -26.74 5.58 9.23
C GLY A 149 -26.33 4.60 8.13
N TYR A 150 -25.17 4.80 7.50
CA TYR A 150 -24.60 3.96 6.47
C TYR A 150 -23.71 2.85 7.05
N GLY A 151 -24.29 1.94 7.85
CA GLY A 151 -23.64 0.71 8.29
C GLY A 151 -22.27 0.87 8.98
N PRO A 152 -21.57 -0.26 9.26
CA PRO A 152 -20.26 -0.22 9.91
C PRO A 152 -19.09 0.08 8.97
N TYR A 153 -19.27 -0.02 7.64
CA TYR A 153 -18.21 0.11 6.64
C TYR A 153 -18.55 1.11 5.54
N THR A 154 -17.57 1.91 5.15
CA THR A 154 -17.67 2.84 4.00
C THR A 154 -17.52 2.04 2.70
N THR A 155 -18.53 2.09 1.84
CA THR A 155 -18.50 1.47 0.50
C THR A 155 -18.38 2.54 -0.58
N SER A 156 -18.00 2.13 -1.79
CA SER A 156 -17.98 3.01 -2.97
C SER A 156 -19.24 3.88 -3.13
N LYS A 157 -20.41 3.33 -2.79
CA LYS A 157 -21.72 3.99 -2.86
C LYS A 157 -21.87 5.16 -1.88
N ASN A 158 -21.23 5.07 -0.71
CA ASN A 158 -21.37 6.05 0.37
C ASN A 158 -20.28 7.13 0.32
N LEU A 159 -19.21 6.93 -0.47
CA LEU A 159 -18.13 7.91 -0.66
C LEU A 159 -18.65 9.23 -1.24
N ASN A 160 -19.67 9.17 -2.09
CA ASN A 160 -20.26 10.36 -2.69
C ASN A 160 -21.01 11.26 -1.69
N ALA A 161 -21.38 10.73 -0.53
CA ALA A 161 -22.01 11.50 0.55
C ALA A 161 -20.99 12.23 1.45
N MET A 162 -19.68 12.03 1.23
CA MET A 162 -18.61 12.66 2.00
C MET A 162 -18.08 13.94 1.34
N CYS A 163 -17.55 14.86 2.16
CA CYS A 163 -16.77 16.02 1.70
C CYS A 163 -15.58 15.59 0.84
N LEU A 164 -15.11 16.49 -0.05
CA LEU A 164 -14.08 16.18 -1.04
C LEU A 164 -12.77 15.71 -0.42
N GLU A 165 -12.33 16.36 0.65
CA GLU A 165 -11.07 16.09 1.35
C GLU A 165 -11.09 14.70 1.98
N LYS A 166 -12.18 14.39 2.69
CA LYS A 166 -12.38 13.07 3.30
C LYS A 166 -12.42 11.96 2.26
N ARG A 167 -13.05 12.23 1.11
CA ARG A 167 -13.12 11.27 0.01
C ARG A 167 -11.77 11.06 -0.67
N ALA A 168 -11.02 12.13 -0.92
CA ALA A 168 -9.68 12.06 -1.48
C ALA A 168 -8.75 11.25 -0.57
N PHE A 169 -8.77 11.52 0.74
CA PHE A 169 -7.99 10.77 1.71
C PHE A 169 -8.40 9.29 1.75
N TYR A 170 -9.70 8.98 1.84
CA TYR A 170 -10.18 7.59 1.84
C TYR A 170 -9.65 6.84 0.61
N ARG A 171 -9.71 7.46 -0.56
CA ARG A 171 -9.23 6.84 -1.80
C ARG A 171 -7.72 6.69 -1.82
N ALA A 172 -6.97 7.61 -1.22
CA ALA A 172 -5.53 7.46 -1.07
C ALA A 172 -5.18 6.23 -0.21
N ILE A 173 -5.79 6.09 0.97
CA ILE A 173 -5.58 4.92 1.83
C ILE A 173 -6.09 3.63 1.18
N SER A 174 -7.24 3.67 0.50
CA SER A 174 -7.77 2.53 -0.24
C SER A 174 -6.86 2.11 -1.39
N GLY A 175 -6.24 3.06 -2.09
CA GLY A 175 -5.25 2.78 -3.11
C GLY A 175 -3.96 2.17 -2.55
N LEU A 176 -3.47 2.69 -1.43
CA LEU A 176 -2.32 2.10 -0.72
C LEU A 176 -2.61 0.67 -0.25
N HIS A 177 -3.77 0.44 0.37
CA HIS A 177 -4.20 -0.89 0.79
C HIS A 177 -4.34 -1.84 -0.42
N ALA A 178 -4.89 -1.35 -1.53
CA ALA A 178 -4.91 -2.11 -2.78
C ALA A 178 -3.49 -2.43 -3.28
N SER A 179 -2.55 -1.48 -3.21
CA SER A 179 -1.15 -1.69 -3.62
C SER A 179 -0.50 -2.83 -2.85
N ILE A 180 -0.59 -2.83 -1.52
CA ILE A 180 -0.06 -3.89 -0.66
C ILE A 180 -0.67 -5.24 -1.04
N ASN A 181 -2.00 -5.27 -1.23
CA ASN A 181 -2.72 -6.46 -1.64
C ASN A 181 -2.37 -6.94 -3.06
N VAL A 182 -1.95 -6.06 -3.96
CA VAL A 182 -1.44 -6.47 -5.28
C VAL A 182 -0.04 -7.05 -5.16
N HIS A 183 0.85 -6.46 -4.36
CA HIS A 183 2.21 -6.96 -4.15
C HIS A 183 2.20 -8.37 -3.53
N LEU A 184 1.38 -8.62 -2.51
CA LEU A 184 1.27 -9.96 -1.93
C LEU A 184 0.74 -10.98 -2.94
N CYS A 185 -0.17 -10.59 -3.85
CA CYS A 185 -0.68 -11.48 -4.88
C CYS A 185 0.37 -11.75 -5.97
N ALA A 186 1.20 -10.76 -6.31
CA ALA A 186 2.25 -10.89 -7.32
C ALA A 186 3.45 -11.71 -6.82
N ASN A 187 3.77 -11.56 -5.53
CA ASN A 187 4.86 -12.26 -4.86
C ASN A 187 4.30 -13.08 -3.69
N TYR A 188 3.56 -14.13 -4.02
CA TYR A 188 2.92 -15.03 -3.07
C TYR A 188 3.77 -16.27 -2.83
N LEU A 189 3.74 -16.82 -1.61
CA LEU A 189 4.44 -18.06 -1.28
C LEU A 189 3.52 -19.27 -1.46
N THR A 190 3.82 -20.14 -2.41
CA THR A 190 3.16 -21.45 -2.53
C THR A 190 4.08 -22.59 -2.12
N ARG A 191 3.52 -23.75 -1.78
CA ARG A 191 4.28 -24.97 -1.41
C ARG A 191 4.14 -26.05 -2.48
N ASP A 192 4.12 -25.62 -3.74
CA ASP A 192 3.93 -26.48 -4.91
C ASP A 192 5.27 -26.92 -5.53
N GLY A 193 6.39 -26.52 -4.93
CA GLY A 193 7.73 -26.89 -5.40
C GLY A 193 8.02 -28.39 -5.28
N PRO A 194 9.05 -28.89 -5.98
CA PRO A 194 9.51 -30.27 -5.81
C PRO A 194 9.75 -30.58 -4.33
N LEU A 195 9.24 -31.71 -3.85
CA LEU A 195 9.32 -32.13 -2.44
C LEU A 195 8.64 -31.16 -1.44
N GLY A 196 7.68 -30.34 -1.88
CA GLY A 196 6.96 -29.40 -1.01
C GLY A 196 7.77 -28.14 -0.67
N GLN A 197 8.80 -27.84 -1.47
CA GLN A 197 9.59 -26.61 -1.33
C GLN A 197 8.72 -25.37 -1.56
N ALA A 198 9.03 -24.32 -0.81
CA ALA A 198 8.36 -23.04 -0.92
C ALA A 198 8.84 -22.30 -2.18
N VAL A 199 7.91 -21.83 -2.99
CA VAL A 199 8.17 -21.12 -4.24
C VAL A 199 7.44 -19.77 -4.21
N TRP A 200 8.17 -18.71 -4.55
CA TRP A 200 7.61 -17.36 -4.68
C TRP A 200 7.13 -17.13 -6.10
N GLY A 201 5.93 -16.56 -6.25
CA GLY A 201 5.45 -16.13 -7.56
C GLY A 201 4.00 -15.62 -7.56
N PRO A 202 3.46 -15.31 -8.75
CA PRO A 202 2.12 -14.79 -8.87
C PRO A 202 1.05 -15.81 -8.47
N ASN A 203 0.11 -15.38 -7.64
CA ASN A 203 -1.08 -16.14 -7.28
C ASN A 203 -2.34 -15.46 -7.85
N ALA A 204 -2.79 -15.96 -9.01
CA ALA A 204 -3.95 -15.42 -9.70
C ALA A 204 -5.26 -15.67 -8.95
N GLU A 205 -5.38 -16.78 -8.21
CA GLU A 205 -6.57 -17.10 -7.42
C GLU A 205 -6.74 -16.11 -6.28
N GLU A 206 -5.66 -15.77 -5.58
CA GLU A 206 -5.70 -14.78 -4.49
C GLU A 206 -6.00 -13.37 -5.02
N PHE A 207 -5.48 -13.03 -6.20
CA PHE A 207 -5.84 -11.78 -6.88
C PHE A 207 -7.33 -11.74 -7.23
N GLU A 208 -7.87 -12.81 -7.82
CA GLU A 208 -9.30 -12.91 -8.17
C GLU A 208 -10.18 -12.83 -6.92
N ARG A 209 -9.80 -13.53 -5.84
CA ARG A 209 -10.50 -13.50 -4.56
C ARG A 209 -10.59 -12.08 -3.99
N ARG A 210 -9.53 -11.29 -4.13
CA ARG A 210 -9.45 -9.92 -3.57
C ARG A 210 -10.01 -8.83 -4.47
N PHE A 211 -10.02 -9.01 -5.79
CA PHE A 211 -10.33 -7.92 -6.72
C PHE A 211 -11.42 -8.23 -7.74
N SER A 212 -11.86 -9.48 -7.87
CA SER A 212 -12.95 -9.79 -8.82
C SER A 212 -14.26 -9.14 -8.36
N PRO A 213 -15.05 -8.58 -9.28
CA PRO A 213 -16.35 -8.00 -8.92
C PRO A 213 -17.30 -9.05 -8.35
N ALA A 214 -17.20 -10.31 -8.79
CA ALA A 214 -18.06 -11.41 -8.34
C ALA A 214 -17.85 -11.74 -6.85
N LEU A 215 -16.59 -11.78 -6.38
CA LEU A 215 -16.26 -12.19 -5.01
C LEU A 215 -16.24 -11.00 -4.02
N THR A 216 -16.29 -9.77 -4.53
CA THR A 216 -16.18 -8.53 -3.73
C THR A 216 -17.44 -7.68 -3.77
N ASN A 217 -18.57 -8.20 -4.27
CA ASN A 217 -19.81 -7.44 -4.47
C ASN A 217 -19.62 -6.16 -5.30
N GLY A 218 -18.71 -6.20 -6.28
CA GLY A 218 -18.39 -5.09 -7.19
C GLY A 218 -17.37 -4.08 -6.66
N GLU A 219 -16.86 -4.23 -5.44
CA GLU A 219 -15.92 -3.26 -4.84
C GLU A 219 -14.48 -3.42 -5.35
N GLY A 220 -14.05 -4.63 -5.72
CA GLY A 220 -12.68 -4.93 -6.18
C GLY A 220 -12.18 -4.01 -7.30
N PRO A 221 -12.94 -3.81 -8.40
CA PRO A 221 -12.58 -2.84 -9.44
C PRO A 221 -12.48 -1.40 -8.93
N GLN A 222 -13.26 -1.01 -7.90
CA GLN A 222 -13.15 0.32 -7.30
C GLN A 222 -11.85 0.48 -6.50
N TRP A 223 -11.42 -0.54 -5.77
CA TRP A 223 -10.13 -0.51 -5.06
C TRP A 223 -8.95 -0.38 -6.04
N LEU A 224 -9.01 -1.06 -7.19
CA LEU A 224 -8.03 -0.88 -8.26
C LEU A 224 -8.08 0.53 -8.87
N ARG A 225 -9.26 1.14 -9.05
CA ARG A 225 -9.36 2.56 -9.44
C ARG A 225 -8.73 3.49 -8.40
N ASN A 226 -8.81 3.15 -7.12
CA ASN A 226 -8.16 3.91 -6.05
C ASN A 226 -6.64 3.75 -6.08
N LEU A 227 -6.11 2.60 -6.50
CA LEU A 227 -4.67 2.42 -6.75
C LEU A 227 -4.18 3.41 -7.83
N TYR A 228 -4.86 3.48 -8.97
CA TYR A 228 -4.53 4.45 -10.02
C TYR A 228 -4.66 5.90 -9.54
N PHE A 229 -5.61 6.18 -8.66
CA PHE A 229 -5.75 7.49 -8.05
C PHE A 229 -4.51 7.89 -7.23
N VAL A 230 -3.98 6.98 -6.40
CA VAL A 230 -2.72 7.21 -5.66
C VAL A 230 -1.56 7.41 -6.61
N TYR A 231 -1.41 6.52 -7.59
CA TYR A 231 -0.36 6.62 -8.61
C TYR A 231 -0.34 8.00 -9.28
N LEU A 232 -1.51 8.52 -9.67
CA LEU A 232 -1.61 9.84 -10.28
C LEU A 232 -1.31 10.97 -9.29
N ILE A 233 -1.75 10.87 -8.03
CA ILE A 233 -1.39 11.87 -7.01
C ILE A 233 0.12 11.96 -6.84
N GLU A 234 0.78 10.80 -6.68
CA GLU A 234 2.22 10.75 -6.45
C GLU A 234 3.00 11.20 -7.69
N LEU A 235 2.57 10.80 -8.90
CA LEU A 235 3.16 11.26 -10.16
C LEU A 235 3.05 12.79 -10.30
N GLY A 236 1.91 13.36 -9.92
CA GLY A 236 1.71 14.81 -9.89
C GLY A 236 2.57 15.51 -8.84
N ALA A 237 2.78 14.89 -7.69
CA ALA A 237 3.68 15.39 -6.65
C ALA A 237 5.14 15.40 -7.15
N LEU A 238 5.60 14.34 -7.82
CA LEU A 238 6.92 14.29 -8.46
C LEU A 238 7.09 15.39 -9.50
N ALA A 239 6.11 15.57 -10.39
CA ALA A 239 6.15 16.61 -11.41
C ALA A 239 6.25 18.03 -10.80
N LYS A 240 5.56 18.27 -9.68
CA LYS A 240 5.65 19.54 -8.93
C LYS A 240 6.96 19.71 -8.16
N ALA A 241 7.50 18.63 -7.60
CA ALA A 241 8.77 18.64 -6.86
C ALA A 241 9.99 18.69 -7.79
N ALA A 242 9.82 18.44 -9.09
CA ALA A 242 10.91 18.35 -10.06
C ALA A 242 11.90 19.53 -10.03
N PRO A 243 11.48 20.82 -9.94
CA PRO A 243 12.42 21.93 -9.88
C PRO A 243 13.37 21.86 -8.66
N TYR A 244 12.91 21.29 -7.55
CA TYR A 244 13.73 21.09 -6.36
C TYR A 244 14.64 19.86 -6.52
N LEU A 245 14.05 18.71 -6.89
CA LEU A 245 14.77 17.43 -6.99
C LEU A 245 15.87 17.41 -8.05
N LEU A 246 15.75 18.21 -9.12
CA LEU A 246 16.78 18.33 -10.16
C LEU A 246 18.06 19.06 -9.69
N HIS A 247 17.99 19.83 -8.61
CA HIS A 247 19.13 20.54 -8.04
C HIS A 247 19.73 19.82 -6.82
N GLN A 248 19.16 18.67 -6.43
CA GLN A 248 19.68 17.87 -5.33
C GLN A 248 20.93 17.10 -5.76
N THR A 249 21.89 17.00 -4.84
CA THR A 249 23.18 16.36 -5.07
C THR A 249 23.15 14.84 -4.88
N PHE A 250 22.08 14.29 -4.28
CA PHE A 250 21.92 12.86 -3.96
C PHE A 250 23.23 12.24 -3.44
N TYR A 251 23.81 12.89 -2.42
CA TYR A 251 25.16 12.55 -1.96
C TYR A 251 25.24 11.09 -1.52
N THR A 252 26.13 10.37 -2.16
CA THR A 252 26.72 9.13 -1.67
C THR A 252 28.23 9.35 -1.66
N SER A 253 29.00 8.69 -0.80
CA SER A 253 30.46 8.96 -0.80
C SER A 253 31.16 8.44 -2.08
N ALA A 254 30.44 7.71 -2.92
CA ALA A 254 30.82 7.38 -4.29
C ALA A 254 30.37 8.47 -5.27
N GLU A 255 31.24 8.84 -6.21
CA GLU A 255 30.86 9.65 -7.36
C GLU A 255 30.06 8.78 -8.34
N ASP A 256 28.73 8.80 -8.22
CA ASP A 256 27.81 8.02 -9.06
C ASP A 256 26.75 8.91 -9.72
N GLU A 257 26.86 9.07 -11.04
CA GLU A 257 25.89 9.82 -11.86
C GLU A 257 24.65 9.01 -12.22
N THR A 258 24.59 7.71 -11.88
CA THR A 258 23.43 6.86 -12.20
C THR A 258 22.17 7.34 -11.50
N VAL A 259 22.25 7.71 -10.21
CA VAL A 259 21.10 8.17 -9.43
C VAL A 259 20.58 9.52 -9.95
N PRO A 260 21.39 10.59 -10.09
CA PRO A 260 20.92 11.85 -10.68
C PRO A 260 20.32 11.68 -12.07
N THR A 261 20.91 10.80 -12.90
CA THR A 261 20.42 10.52 -14.25
C THR A 261 19.06 9.80 -14.22
N ALA A 262 18.91 8.78 -13.38
CA ALA A 262 17.66 8.04 -13.22
C ALA A 262 16.54 8.93 -12.65
N VAL A 263 16.85 9.77 -11.65
CA VAL A 263 15.91 10.75 -11.09
C VAL A 263 15.47 11.73 -12.16
N ARG A 264 16.40 12.28 -12.96
CA ARG A 264 16.05 13.19 -14.07
C ARG A 264 15.11 12.52 -15.07
N ALA A 265 15.39 11.28 -15.47
CA ALA A 265 14.54 10.52 -16.39
C ALA A 265 13.12 10.30 -15.82
N LEU A 266 13.02 9.95 -14.53
CA LEU A 266 11.73 9.79 -13.83
C LEU A 266 10.94 11.10 -13.80
N LEU A 267 11.59 12.22 -13.46
CA LEU A 267 10.95 13.53 -13.38
C LEU A 267 10.51 14.02 -14.76
N ASP A 268 11.29 13.77 -15.81
CA ASP A 268 10.91 14.10 -17.18
C ASP A 268 9.70 13.28 -17.63
N ALA A 269 9.64 11.98 -17.33
CA ALA A 269 8.46 11.16 -17.58
C ALA A 269 7.23 11.69 -16.84
N ALA A 270 7.38 12.09 -15.57
CA ALA A 270 6.30 12.67 -14.77
C ALA A 270 5.77 13.99 -15.35
N ARG A 271 6.66 14.87 -15.85
CA ARG A 271 6.27 16.16 -16.47
C ARG A 271 5.65 16.02 -17.85
N GLN A 272 6.08 15.02 -18.63
CA GLN A 272 5.55 14.76 -19.98
C GLN A 272 4.17 14.10 -19.94
N PHE A 273 3.76 13.55 -18.80
CA PHE A 273 2.46 12.89 -18.67
C PHE A 273 1.32 13.90 -18.94
N PRO A 274 0.42 13.63 -19.91
CA PRO A 274 -0.52 14.62 -20.44
C PRO A 274 -1.71 14.97 -19.52
N ALA A 275 -1.63 14.67 -18.22
CA ALA A 275 -2.63 15.12 -17.27
C ALA A 275 -2.25 16.50 -16.72
N PRO A 276 -3.08 17.55 -16.89
CA PRO A 276 -2.87 18.78 -16.15
C PRO A 276 -3.11 18.48 -14.67
N PHE A 277 -2.04 18.34 -13.88
CA PHE A 277 -2.08 18.21 -12.42
C PHE A 277 -2.50 19.53 -11.76
N SER A 278 -3.65 20.06 -12.17
CA SER A 278 -4.35 21.11 -11.46
C SER A 278 -5.00 20.52 -10.21
N MET A 279 -5.01 21.27 -9.11
CA MET A 279 -5.79 20.94 -7.91
C MET A 279 -7.25 20.61 -8.28
N THR A 280 -7.78 21.25 -9.32
CA THR A 280 -9.11 21.01 -9.87
C THR A 280 -9.27 19.58 -10.40
N VAL A 281 -8.23 18.99 -10.99
CA VAL A 281 -8.23 17.60 -11.50
C VAL A 281 -8.13 16.59 -10.35
N LEU A 282 -7.35 16.90 -9.32
CA LEU A 282 -7.28 16.07 -8.11
C LEU A 282 -8.65 16.05 -7.39
N CYS A 283 -9.32 17.20 -7.31
CA CYS A 283 -10.68 17.31 -6.81
C CYS A 283 -11.72 16.66 -7.75
N SER A 284 -11.55 16.70 -9.08
CA SER A 284 -12.47 16.04 -10.01
C SER A 284 -12.27 14.53 -10.05
N MET A 285 -11.03 14.06 -9.92
CA MET A 285 -10.72 12.64 -9.76
C MET A 285 -11.34 12.15 -8.48
N ALA A 286 -11.20 12.87 -7.35
CA ALA A 286 -11.89 12.53 -6.11
C ALA A 286 -13.43 12.40 -6.31
N ARG A 287 -14.05 13.15 -7.23
CA ARG A 287 -15.49 13.06 -7.54
C ARG A 287 -15.92 11.84 -8.35
N LEU A 288 -15.00 11.19 -9.09
CA LEU A 288 -15.24 10.01 -9.94
C LEU A 288 -14.95 8.70 -9.20
#